data_AF-A0A1I3GBZ4-F1
#
_entry.id   AF-A0A1I3GBZ4-F1
#
_cell.length_a   1.000
_cell.length_b   1.000
_cell.length_c   1.000
_cell.angle_alpha   90.00
_cell.angle_beta   90.00
_cell.angle_gamma   90.00
#
_symmetry.space_group_name_H-M   'P 1'
#
loop_
_entity.id
_entity.type
_entity.pdbx_description
1 polymer ?
#
loop_
_entity_poly.entity_id
_entity_poly.type
_entity_poly.pdbx_seq_one_letter_code
_entity_poly.pdbx_strand_id
1 'polypeptide(L)'
;MKPLQSAAMGFIFIALYALFNGYDAYADPVGWVLVLLGVRRLPAVTPLRFATLYVGCLALAVSVPLWFQTPREALVDLDPSLAWAADLPAFACSALLCHGLAQAATSADDLRPARWLSTIRTVLVIVAVVPVLVFGAGLEQLAAPATAAAQLAYLAVIWFLFSYSGRAWAGAPIVESTTQPPTPS
;
A
#
# COMPACT_ATOMS: atom_id res chain seq x y z
N MET A 1 12.81 8.51 -10.40
CA MET A 1 11.38 8.21 -10.13
C MET A 1 10.99 8.84 -8.81
N LYS A 2 9.80 9.46 -8.72
CA LYS A 2 9.34 10.05 -7.45
C LYS A 2 9.09 8.90 -6.44
N PRO A 3 9.31 9.10 -5.13
CA PRO A 3 9.19 8.03 -4.13
C PRO A 3 7.84 7.30 -4.20
N LEU A 4 6.73 8.05 -4.28
CA LEU A 4 5.39 7.47 -4.38
C LEU A 4 5.12 6.76 -5.70
N GLN A 5 5.77 7.15 -6.80
CA GLN A 5 5.62 6.42 -8.08
C GLN A 5 6.23 5.02 -7.98
N SER A 6 7.37 4.87 -7.30
CA SER A 6 7.96 3.56 -7.04
C SER A 6 7.00 2.69 -6.22
N ALA A 7 6.43 3.25 -5.15
CA ALA A 7 5.48 2.52 -4.32
C ALA A 7 4.18 2.17 -5.08
N ALA A 8 3.64 3.10 -5.87
CA ALA A 8 2.46 2.86 -6.68
C ALA A 8 2.67 1.74 -7.71
N MET A 9 3.83 1.73 -8.37
CA MET A 9 4.21 0.63 -9.27
C MET A 9 4.31 -0.70 -8.51
N GLY A 10 4.87 -0.69 -7.30
CA GLY A 10 4.91 -1.88 -6.46
C GLY A 10 3.53 -2.44 -6.16
N PHE A 11 2.57 -1.58 -5.79
CA PHE A 11 1.19 -1.99 -5.58
C PHE A 11 0.48 -2.44 -6.86
N ILE A 12 0.84 -1.94 -8.04
CA ILE A 12 0.33 -2.48 -9.31
C ILE A 12 0.76 -3.94 -9.48
N PHE A 13 2.04 -4.25 -9.23
CA PHE A 13 2.52 -5.64 -9.29
C PHE A 13 1.77 -6.53 -8.29
N ILE A 14 1.51 -6.05 -7.08
CA ILE A 14 0.78 -6.81 -6.05
C ILE A 14 -0.71 -6.98 -6.39
N ALA A 15 -1.32 -5.98 -7.04
CA ALA A 15 -2.74 -6.01 -7.37
C ALA A 15 -3.06 -6.84 -8.62
N LEU A 16 -2.07 -7.06 -9.49
CA LEU A 16 -2.21 -7.88 -10.68
C LEU A 16 -1.86 -9.32 -10.33
N TYR A 17 -2.69 -10.25 -10.78
CA TYR A 17 -2.47 -11.68 -10.61
C TYR A 17 -2.60 -12.35 -11.97
N ALA A 18 -1.60 -13.14 -12.37
CA ALA A 18 -1.66 -13.91 -13.59
C ALA A 18 -0.92 -15.24 -13.44
N LEU A 19 -1.67 -16.32 -13.33
CA LEU A 19 -1.12 -17.65 -13.12
C LEU A 19 -0.52 -18.23 -14.41
N PHE A 20 0.78 -18.53 -14.39
CA PHE A 20 1.50 -19.20 -15.47
C PHE A 20 2.37 -20.33 -14.89
N ASN A 21 2.16 -21.57 -15.35
CA ASN A 21 2.96 -22.74 -14.97
C ASN A 21 3.13 -22.92 -13.44
N GLY A 22 2.09 -22.62 -12.63
CA GLY A 22 2.10 -22.83 -11.18
C GLY A 22 2.72 -21.70 -10.35
N TYR A 23 3.12 -20.59 -10.98
CA TYR A 23 3.57 -19.37 -10.31
C TYR A 23 2.81 -18.14 -10.84
N ASP A 24 2.76 -17.09 -10.03
CA ASP A 24 2.23 -15.80 -10.50
C ASP A 24 3.26 -15.08 -11.38
N ALA A 25 2.89 -14.70 -12.60
CA ALA A 25 3.74 -13.88 -13.46
C ALA A 25 3.98 -12.48 -12.90
N TYR A 26 3.07 -11.97 -12.06
CA TYR A 26 3.26 -10.75 -11.30
C TYR A 26 3.75 -11.10 -9.90
N ALA A 27 5.06 -11.27 -9.76
CA ALA A 27 5.64 -11.68 -8.49
C ALA A 27 5.45 -10.59 -7.42
N ASP A 28 4.55 -10.85 -6.45
CA ASP A 28 4.36 -10.02 -5.25
C ASP A 28 5.69 -9.57 -4.60
N PRO A 29 6.73 -10.41 -4.49
CA PRO A 29 8.02 -9.98 -3.95
C PRO A 29 8.64 -8.79 -4.70
N VAL A 30 8.51 -8.75 -6.03
CA VAL A 30 9.00 -7.62 -6.85
C VAL A 30 8.20 -6.36 -6.52
N GLY A 31 6.88 -6.50 -6.38
CA GLY A 31 6.01 -5.42 -5.95
C GLY A 31 6.41 -4.85 -4.59
N TRP A 32 6.62 -5.70 -3.59
CA TRP A 32 7.05 -5.29 -2.25
C TRP A 32 8.43 -4.62 -2.23
N VAL A 33 9.39 -5.10 -3.03
CA VAL A 33 10.69 -4.41 -3.17
C VAL A 33 10.50 -2.98 -3.68
N LEU A 34 9.64 -2.77 -4.67
CA LEU A 34 9.33 -1.43 -5.19
C LEU A 34 8.63 -0.53 -4.17
N VAL A 35 7.71 -1.09 -3.36
CA VAL A 35 7.07 -0.40 -2.23
C VAL A 35 8.12 0.03 -1.22
N LEU A 36 8.98 -0.88 -0.76
CA LEU A 36 10.03 -0.61 0.22
C LEU A 36 11.02 0.45 -0.28
N LEU A 37 11.42 0.39 -1.56
CA LEU A 37 12.26 1.42 -2.18
C LEU A 37 11.57 2.79 -2.22
N GLY A 38 10.27 2.83 -2.51
CA GLY A 38 9.47 4.05 -2.47
C GLY A 38 9.40 4.65 -1.07
N VAL A 39 9.05 3.85 -0.07
CA VAL A 39 8.96 4.27 1.34
C VAL A 39 10.33 4.70 1.89
N ARG A 40 11.40 3.98 1.53
CA ARG A 40 12.77 4.35 1.90
C ARG A 40 13.19 5.70 1.31
N ARG A 41 12.61 6.13 0.20
CA ARG A 41 12.90 7.44 -0.41
C ARG A 41 11.99 8.58 0.07
N LEU A 42 11.01 8.30 0.93
CA LEU A 42 10.22 9.35 1.59
C LEU A 42 11.09 10.18 2.55
N PRO A 43 10.71 11.44 2.81
CA PRO A 43 11.38 12.28 3.79
C PRO A 43 11.56 11.56 5.14
N ALA A 44 12.72 11.76 5.79
CA ALA A 44 12.99 11.12 7.07
C ALA A 44 12.01 11.54 8.18
N VAL A 45 11.44 12.74 8.04
CA VAL A 45 10.41 13.30 8.93
C VAL A 45 9.02 12.69 8.73
N THR A 46 8.81 11.86 7.70
CA THR A 46 7.51 11.22 7.48
C THR A 46 7.15 10.32 8.67
N PRO A 47 5.99 10.54 9.32
CA PRO A 47 5.57 9.76 10.48
C PRO A 47 5.48 8.26 10.17
N LEU A 48 5.88 7.43 11.13
CA LEU A 48 5.82 5.96 11.05
C LEU A 48 6.56 5.32 9.86
N ARG A 49 7.50 6.03 9.23
CA ARG A 49 8.30 5.51 8.10
C ARG A 49 9.01 4.20 8.43
N PHE A 50 9.64 4.10 9.61
CA PHE A 50 10.30 2.87 10.06
C PHE A 50 9.32 1.72 10.29
N ALA A 51 8.17 1.98 10.92
CA ALA A 51 7.13 0.97 11.11
C ALA A 51 6.59 0.47 9.76
N THR A 52 6.39 1.39 8.80
CA THR A 52 5.95 1.05 7.44
C THR A 52 6.98 0.17 6.73
N LEU A 53 8.28 0.49 6.84
CA LEU A 53 9.35 -0.36 6.29
C LEU A 53 9.40 -1.74 6.95
N TYR A 54 9.30 -1.79 8.27
CA TYR A 54 9.34 -3.06 9.02
C TYR A 54 8.18 -3.97 8.63
N VAL A 55 6.96 -3.45 8.60
CA VAL A 55 5.76 -4.20 8.21
C VAL A 55 5.79 -4.54 6.71
N GLY A 56 6.32 -3.66 5.87
CA GLY A 56 6.57 -3.96 4.45
C GLY A 56 7.59 -5.09 4.25
N CYS A 57 8.62 -5.19 5.08
CA CYS A 57 9.55 -6.33 5.06
C CYS A 57 8.87 -7.62 5.50
N LEU A 58 7.94 -7.56 6.46
CA LEU A 58 7.14 -8.72 6.86
C LEU A 58 6.23 -9.17 5.71
N ALA A 59 5.57 -8.23 5.04
CA ALA A 59 4.74 -8.51 3.87
C ALA A 59 5.57 -9.12 2.72
N LEU A 60 6.77 -8.58 2.47
CA LEU A 60 7.72 -9.18 1.54
C LEU A 60 8.06 -10.62 1.94
N ALA A 61 8.41 -10.87 3.21
CA ALA A 61 8.78 -12.20 3.68
C ALA A 61 7.64 -13.21 3.53
N VAL A 62 6.39 -12.81 3.77
CA VAL A 62 5.21 -13.65 3.57
C VAL A 62 4.89 -13.85 2.08
N SER A 63 5.12 -12.84 1.23
CA SER A 63 4.86 -12.93 -0.21
C SER A 63 5.78 -13.92 -0.93
N VAL A 64 7.00 -14.14 -0.45
CA VAL A 64 7.98 -15.05 -1.08
C VAL A 64 7.48 -16.49 -1.17
N PRO A 65 7.04 -17.14 -0.07
CA PRO A 65 6.48 -18.49 -0.16
C PRO A 65 5.13 -18.52 -0.90
N LEU A 66 4.30 -17.47 -0.77
CA LEU A 66 2.97 -17.41 -1.39
C LEU A 66 2.96 -17.05 -2.88
N TRP A 67 4.13 -16.74 -3.42
CA TRP A 67 4.33 -16.58 -4.86
C TRP A 67 4.13 -17.90 -5.61
N PHE A 68 4.42 -19.02 -4.96
CA PHE A 68 4.11 -20.35 -5.46
C PHE A 68 2.65 -20.68 -5.14
N GLN A 69 1.97 -21.37 -6.06
CA GLN A 69 0.58 -21.79 -5.87
C GLN A 69 0.45 -22.83 -4.75
N THR A 70 1.38 -23.78 -4.64
CA THR A 70 1.30 -24.90 -3.68
C THR A 70 1.21 -24.44 -2.21
N PRO A 71 2.05 -23.52 -1.71
CA PRO A 71 1.91 -23.02 -0.33
C PRO A 71 0.62 -22.25 -0.11
N ARG A 72 0.11 -21.55 -1.13
CA ARG A 72 -1.16 -20.81 -1.03
C ARG A 72 -2.35 -21.75 -0.91
N GLU A 73 -2.41 -22.79 -1.74
CA GLU A 73 -3.45 -23.83 -1.67
C GLU A 73 -3.40 -24.57 -0.34
N ALA A 74 -2.21 -24.92 0.13
CA ALA A 74 -2.04 -25.59 1.42
C ALA A 74 -2.59 -24.77 2.60
N LEU A 75 -2.52 -23.44 2.56
CA LEU A 75 -3.14 -22.58 3.58
C LEU A 75 -4.67 -22.63 3.50
N VAL A 76 -5.24 -22.55 2.30
CA VAL A 76 -6.69 -22.58 2.08
C VAL A 76 -7.27 -23.94 2.48
N ASP A 77 -6.60 -25.03 2.15
CA ASP A 77 -7.01 -26.40 2.49
C ASP A 77 -6.97 -26.66 4.01
N LEU A 78 -6.04 -26.01 4.73
CA LEU A 78 -5.95 -26.13 6.17
C LEU A 78 -7.03 -25.31 6.88
N ASP A 79 -7.10 -24.00 6.55
CA ASP A 79 -8.14 -23.08 7.03
C ASP A 79 -8.12 -21.79 6.18
N PRO A 80 -9.23 -21.38 5.53
CA PRO A 80 -9.31 -20.14 4.76
C PRO A 80 -8.87 -18.88 5.52
N SER A 81 -9.01 -18.86 6.85
CA SER A 81 -8.57 -17.75 7.69
C SER A 81 -7.05 -17.58 7.73
N LEU A 82 -6.27 -18.64 7.49
CA LEU A 82 -4.81 -18.58 7.41
C LEU A 82 -4.34 -17.92 6.12
N ALA A 83 -4.99 -18.23 4.99
CA ALA A 83 -4.73 -17.57 3.73
C ALA A 83 -4.99 -16.06 3.85
N TRP A 84 -6.06 -15.67 4.54
CA TRP A 84 -6.34 -14.28 4.86
C TRP A 84 -5.30 -13.66 5.83
N ALA A 85 -4.94 -14.36 6.89
CA ALA A 85 -3.98 -13.87 7.88
C ALA A 85 -2.62 -13.54 7.25
N ALA A 86 -2.24 -14.26 6.19
CA ALA A 86 -1.04 -13.99 5.43
C ALA A 86 -1.05 -12.64 4.68
N ASP A 87 -2.23 -12.09 4.38
CA ASP A 87 -2.37 -10.77 3.75
C ASP A 87 -2.39 -9.61 4.78
N LEU A 88 -2.50 -9.90 6.08
CA LEU A 88 -2.54 -8.85 7.11
C LEU A 88 -1.32 -7.91 7.11
N PRO A 89 -0.07 -8.40 6.93
CA PRO A 89 1.08 -7.52 6.78
C PRO A 89 0.93 -6.54 5.62
N ALA A 90 0.31 -6.96 4.51
CA ALA A 90 0.08 -6.13 3.34
C ALA A 90 -0.90 -4.98 3.63
N PHE A 91 -2.04 -5.30 4.25
CA PHE A 91 -3.02 -4.30 4.68
C PHE A 91 -2.44 -3.35 5.73
N ALA A 92 -1.69 -3.87 6.70
CA ALA A 92 -1.05 -3.08 7.74
C ALA A 92 -0.01 -2.11 7.15
N CYS A 93 0.84 -2.56 6.22
CA CYS A 93 1.79 -1.69 5.53
C CYS A 93 1.07 -0.57 4.77
N SER A 94 0.01 -0.92 4.03
CA SER A 94 -0.79 0.05 3.25
C SER A 94 -1.45 1.09 4.15
N ALA A 95 -2.04 0.66 5.28
CA ALA A 95 -2.67 1.55 6.24
C ALA A 95 -1.66 2.47 6.93
N LEU A 96 -0.48 1.96 7.32
CA LEU A 96 0.60 2.76 7.90
C LEU A 96 1.15 3.79 6.91
N LEU A 97 1.32 3.40 5.65
CA LEU A 97 1.73 4.32 4.59
C LEU A 97 0.72 5.44 4.41
N CYS A 98 -0.57 5.12 4.27
CA CYS A 98 -1.64 6.13 4.17
C CYS A 98 -1.70 7.02 5.40
N HIS A 99 -1.46 6.48 6.60
CA HIS A 99 -1.39 7.26 7.83
C HIS A 99 -0.22 8.26 7.82
N GLY A 100 0.99 7.80 7.50
CA GLY A 100 2.18 8.65 7.44
C GLY A 100 2.04 9.77 6.40
N LEU A 101 1.47 9.46 5.24
CA LEU A 101 1.20 10.45 4.20
C LEU A 101 0.08 11.42 4.58
N ALA A 102 -0.97 10.96 5.26
CA ALA A 102 -2.03 11.83 5.75
C ALA A 102 -1.49 12.85 6.77
N GLN A 103 -0.63 12.41 7.69
CA GLN A 103 0.02 13.32 8.64
C GLN A 103 0.96 14.30 7.94
N ALA A 104 1.79 13.83 7.01
CA ALA A 104 2.68 14.69 6.24
C ALA A 104 1.90 15.77 5.45
N ALA A 105 0.76 15.40 4.87
CA ALA A 105 -0.13 16.34 4.18
C ALA A 105 -0.75 17.36 5.16
N THR A 106 -1.21 16.92 6.35
CA THR A 106 -1.71 17.82 7.39
C THR A 106 -0.64 18.81 7.86
N SER A 107 0.59 18.36 8.10
CA SER A 107 1.70 19.24 8.50
C SER A 107 2.09 20.25 7.41
N ALA A 108 1.75 19.97 6.15
CA ALA A 108 1.93 20.87 5.01
C ALA A 108 0.66 21.68 4.68
N ASP A 109 -0.35 21.66 5.55
CA ASP A 109 -1.65 22.33 5.39
C ASP A 109 -2.45 21.90 4.13
N ASP A 110 -2.15 20.72 3.58
CA ASP A 110 -2.81 20.12 2.42
C ASP A 110 -3.95 19.19 2.87
N LEU A 111 -5.06 19.79 3.31
CA LEU A 111 -6.12 19.10 4.05
C LEU A 111 -6.93 18.10 3.20
N ARG A 112 -7.08 18.33 1.89
CA ARG A 112 -7.89 17.44 1.03
C ARG A 112 -7.22 16.07 0.86
N PRO A 113 -5.92 15.97 0.47
CA PRO A 113 -5.18 14.70 0.50
C PRO A 113 -5.18 14.05 1.88
N ALA A 114 -4.99 14.83 2.96
CA ALA A 114 -4.98 14.31 4.33
C ALA A 114 -6.29 13.58 4.69
N ARG A 115 -7.44 14.15 4.33
CA ARG A 115 -8.76 13.52 4.54
C ARG A 115 -8.91 12.23 3.73
N TRP A 116 -8.63 12.26 2.43
CA TRP A 116 -8.77 11.08 1.58
C TRP A 116 -7.85 9.93 2.01
N LEU A 117 -6.60 10.24 2.38
CA LEU A 117 -5.65 9.26 2.90
C LEU A 117 -6.08 8.70 4.27
N SER A 118 -6.72 9.52 5.10
CA SER A 118 -7.30 9.05 6.37
C SER A 118 -8.52 8.15 6.15
N THR A 119 -9.39 8.50 5.20
CA THR A 119 -10.55 7.68 4.84
C THR A 119 -10.11 6.32 4.31
N ILE A 120 -9.17 6.29 3.35
CA ILE A 120 -8.72 5.02 2.77
C ILE A 120 -7.99 4.14 3.80
N ARG A 121 -7.21 4.74 4.71
CA ARG A 121 -6.63 4.03 5.86
C ARG A 121 -7.72 3.35 6.69
N THR A 122 -8.79 4.07 7.03
CA THR A 122 -9.91 3.50 7.81
C THR A 122 -10.57 2.33 7.06
N VAL A 123 -10.79 2.48 5.74
CA VAL A 123 -11.32 1.38 4.91
C VAL A 123 -10.39 0.16 4.93
N LEU A 124 -9.08 0.35 4.76
CA LEU A 124 -8.10 -0.73 4.83
C LEU A 124 -8.12 -1.46 6.18
N VAL A 125 -8.22 -0.72 7.29
CA VAL A 125 -8.32 -1.29 8.64
C VAL A 125 -9.63 -2.08 8.80
N ILE A 126 -10.76 -1.55 8.34
CA ILE A 126 -12.04 -2.26 8.38
C ILE A 126 -11.93 -3.55 7.58
N VAL A 127 -11.45 -3.48 6.34
CA VAL A 127 -11.26 -4.65 5.48
C VAL A 127 -10.35 -5.69 6.14
N ALA A 128 -9.24 -5.28 6.75
CA ALA A 128 -8.32 -6.16 7.46
C ALA A 128 -9.00 -6.96 8.59
N VAL A 129 -9.99 -6.36 9.27
CA VAL A 129 -10.68 -6.94 10.43
C VAL A 129 -11.93 -7.72 10.03
N VAL A 130 -12.59 -7.39 8.91
CA VAL A 130 -13.88 -8.00 8.52
C VAL A 130 -13.82 -9.53 8.46
N PRO A 131 -12.76 -10.19 7.97
CA PRO A 131 -12.74 -11.65 7.93
C PRO A 131 -12.70 -12.33 9.30
N VAL A 132 -12.28 -11.63 10.36
CA VAL A 132 -12.47 -12.12 11.74
C VAL A 132 -13.96 -12.28 12.06
N LEU A 133 -14.81 -11.40 11.52
CA LEU A 133 -16.27 -11.51 11.65
C LEU A 133 -16.86 -12.57 10.71
N VAL A 134 -16.32 -12.70 9.49
CA VAL A 134 -16.77 -13.74 8.54
C VAL A 134 -16.49 -15.12 9.12
N PHE A 135 -15.23 -15.43 9.41
CA PHE A 135 -14.81 -16.75 9.88
C PHE A 135 -15.14 -16.99 11.35
N GLY A 136 -15.07 -15.96 12.20
CA GLY A 136 -15.30 -16.09 13.64
C GLY A 136 -16.77 -15.99 14.06
N ALA A 137 -17.59 -15.21 13.35
CA ALA A 137 -19.02 -15.03 13.67
C ALA A 137 -19.96 -15.65 12.62
N GLY A 138 -19.44 -16.36 11.61
CA GLY A 138 -20.22 -17.07 10.59
C GLY A 138 -20.96 -16.13 9.62
N LEU A 139 -20.48 -14.89 9.46
CA LEU A 139 -21.11 -13.87 8.61
C LEU A 139 -20.67 -13.99 7.14
N GLU A 140 -20.89 -15.15 6.53
CA GLU A 140 -20.46 -15.47 5.15
C GLU A 140 -20.96 -14.46 4.09
N GLN A 141 -22.11 -13.84 4.34
CA GLN A 141 -22.67 -12.77 3.50
C GLN A 141 -21.75 -11.54 3.36
N LEU A 142 -20.77 -11.37 4.26
CA LEU A 142 -19.79 -10.28 4.20
C LEU A 142 -18.55 -10.61 3.38
N ALA A 143 -18.32 -11.88 3.00
CA ALA A 143 -17.10 -12.30 2.31
C ALA A 143 -16.91 -11.61 0.94
N ALA A 144 -17.94 -11.66 0.10
CA ALA A 144 -17.93 -11.01 -1.22
C ALA A 144 -17.79 -9.47 -1.13
N PRO A 145 -18.60 -8.73 -0.34
CA PRO A 145 -18.44 -7.29 -0.25
C PRO A 145 -17.11 -6.87 0.40
N ALA A 146 -16.57 -7.66 1.34
CA ALA A 146 -15.24 -7.40 1.91
C ALA A 146 -14.14 -7.52 0.85
N THR A 147 -14.20 -8.56 0.02
CA THR A 147 -13.26 -8.77 -1.09
C THR A 147 -13.33 -7.62 -2.09
N ALA A 148 -14.54 -7.20 -2.49
CA ALA A 148 -14.72 -6.06 -3.38
C ALA A 148 -14.21 -4.76 -2.77
N ALA A 149 -14.48 -4.52 -1.48
CA ALA A 149 -13.98 -3.35 -0.76
C ALA A 149 -12.44 -3.34 -0.68
N ALA A 150 -11.81 -4.50 -0.47
CA ALA A 150 -10.35 -4.65 -0.46
C ALA A 150 -9.74 -4.25 -1.81
N GLN A 151 -10.28 -4.77 -2.92
CA GLN A 151 -9.80 -4.47 -4.26
C GLN A 151 -9.94 -2.98 -4.60
N LEU A 152 -11.11 -2.40 -4.33
CA LEU A 152 -11.34 -0.97 -4.52
C LEU A 152 -10.40 -0.13 -3.65
N ALA A 153 -10.11 -0.58 -2.43
CA ALA A 153 -9.20 0.13 -1.55
C ALA A 153 -7.76 0.14 -2.12
N TYR A 154 -7.27 -1.00 -2.63
CA TYR A 154 -5.96 -1.07 -3.28
C TYR A 154 -5.88 -0.19 -4.54
N LEU A 155 -6.92 -0.19 -5.38
CA LEU A 155 -6.97 0.69 -6.55
C LEU A 155 -6.94 2.17 -6.14
N ALA A 156 -7.66 2.54 -5.09
CA ALA A 156 -7.64 3.90 -4.55
C ALA A 156 -6.25 4.26 -3.98
N VAL A 157 -5.57 3.35 -3.28
CA VAL A 157 -4.19 3.54 -2.80
C VAL A 157 -3.27 3.81 -4.00
N ILE A 158 -3.29 2.96 -5.03
CA ILE A 158 -2.47 3.13 -6.24
C ILE A 158 -2.73 4.51 -6.86
N TRP A 159 -4.00 4.86 -7.05
CA TRP A 159 -4.41 6.15 -7.62
C TRP A 159 -3.89 7.34 -6.81
N PHE A 160 -4.04 7.31 -5.48
CA PHE A 160 -3.57 8.38 -4.61
C PHE A 160 -2.04 8.52 -4.61
N LEU A 161 -1.31 7.40 -4.61
CA LEU A 161 0.15 7.42 -4.66
C LEU A 161 0.67 8.07 -5.96
N PHE A 162 0.05 7.77 -7.10
CA PHE A 162 0.36 8.48 -8.35
C PHE A 162 -0.03 9.95 -8.30
N SER A 163 -1.27 10.24 -7.89
CA SER A 163 -1.85 11.59 -7.87
C SER A 163 -1.08 12.55 -6.97
N TYR A 164 -0.56 12.06 -5.84
CA TYR A 164 0.18 12.87 -4.87
C TYR A 164 1.70 12.77 -5.04
N SER A 165 2.19 12.03 -6.04
CA SER A 165 3.63 11.84 -6.25
C SER A 165 4.41 13.13 -6.49
N GLY A 166 3.77 14.18 -7.01
CA GLY A 166 4.38 15.49 -7.25
C GLY A 166 4.40 16.43 -6.05
N ARG A 167 3.89 16.03 -4.89
CA ARG A 167 3.82 16.89 -3.70
C ARG A 167 5.15 16.93 -2.96
N ALA A 168 5.56 18.09 -2.47
CA ALA A 168 6.81 18.26 -1.73
C ALA A 168 6.84 17.42 -0.44
N TRP A 169 5.72 17.35 0.29
CA TRP A 169 5.58 16.49 1.48
C TRP A 169 5.69 14.99 1.17
N ALA A 170 5.57 14.60 -0.10
CA ALA A 170 5.75 13.23 -0.59
C ALA A 170 7.17 12.97 -1.15
N GLY A 171 8.12 13.90 -0.95
CA GLY A 171 9.50 13.78 -1.41
C GLY A 171 9.71 14.15 -2.88
N ALA A 172 8.78 14.88 -3.50
CA ALA A 172 9.06 15.51 -4.80
C ALA A 172 10.06 16.65 -4.64
N PRO A 173 10.97 16.87 -5.61
CA PRO A 173 11.89 18.01 -5.58
C PRO A 173 11.12 19.33 -5.53
N ILE A 174 11.54 20.25 -4.67
CA ILE A 174 11.05 21.63 -4.71
C ILE A 174 11.80 22.30 -5.86
N VAL A 175 11.09 22.65 -6.93
CA VAL A 175 11.66 23.48 -8.01
C VAL A 175 11.65 24.91 -7.50
N GLU A 176 12.79 25.41 -7.03
CA GLU A 176 12.97 26.84 -6.81
C GLU A 176 12.91 27.53 -8.16
N SER A 177 11.79 28.21 -8.44
CA SER A 177 11.70 29.16 -9.54
C SER A 177 12.73 30.25 -9.28
N THR A 178 13.86 30.20 -9.96
CA THR A 178 14.87 31.25 -9.93
C THR A 178 14.26 32.45 -10.65
N THR A 179 13.58 33.32 -9.91
CA THR A 179 13.14 34.63 -10.39
C THR A 179 14.40 35.48 -10.55
N GLN A 180 15.08 35.33 -11.69
CA GLN A 180 16.19 36.20 -12.07
C GLN A 180 15.63 37.62 -12.26
N PRO A 181 16.05 38.63 -11.48
CA PRO A 181 15.59 39.99 -11.70
C PRO A 181 16.06 40.51 -13.06
N PRO A 182 15.26 41.33 -13.77
CA PRO A 182 15.65 41.86 -15.07
C PRO A 182 16.92 42.70 -14.93
N THR A 183 17.96 42.36 -15.69
CA THR A 183 19.14 43.19 -15.88
C THR A 183 18.73 44.52 -16.51
N PRO A 184 19.00 45.67 -15.87
CA PRO A 184 18.78 46.97 -16.50
C PRO A 184 19.78 47.15 -17.66
N SER A 185 19.23 47.43 -18.84
CA SER A 185 19.96 47.85 -20.05
C SER A 185 20.29 49.33 -20.01
#